data_AF-A0A7S0G7V6-F1
#
_entry.id   AF-A0A7S0G7V6-F1
#
_cell.length_a   1.000
_cell.length_b   1.000
_cell.length_c   1.000
_cell.angle_alpha   90.00
_cell.angle_beta   90.00
_cell.angle_gamma   90.00
#
_symmetry.space_group_name_H-M   'P 1'
#
loop_
_entity.id
_entity.type
_entity.pdbx_description
1 polymer ?
#
loop_
_entity_poly.entity_id
_entity_poly.type
_entity_poly.pdbx_seq_one_letter_code
_entity_poly.pdbx_strand_id
1 'polypeptide(L)'
;AQIPSNLRELHFDHAGVRVDSGIDEGGKVQLYYDPMVSKLICYGLDRETTRQKMLQALDSYVIHGVKNNLEFLRALMSEPAFIEGKTTTAFIPQTWKNGFHGAPKEKAAQRRAEALAVWMYARSAGDTGPISLRSGDVEVEAEMEAGNVIFLDGEQR
;
A
#
# COMPACT_ATOMS: atom_id res chain seq x y z
N ALA A 1 -3.31 -10.86 -27.48
CA ALA A 1 -4.52 -10.11 -27.10
C ALA A 1 -4.10 -8.84 -26.36
N GLN A 2 -4.59 -7.66 -26.77
CA GLN A 2 -4.30 -6.39 -26.11
C GLN A 2 -5.06 -6.34 -24.78
N ILE A 3 -4.35 -6.14 -23.67
CA ILE A 3 -4.97 -5.78 -22.39
C ILE A 3 -5.03 -4.24 -22.37
N PRO A 4 -6.21 -3.61 -22.34
CA PRO A 4 -6.29 -2.16 -22.18
C PRO A 4 -5.85 -1.79 -20.77
N SER A 5 -4.65 -1.21 -20.64
CA SER A 5 -4.13 -0.68 -19.38
C SER A 5 -4.08 0.84 -19.45
N ASN A 6 -4.93 1.52 -18.70
CA ASN A 6 -4.75 2.94 -18.38
C ASN A 6 -3.71 3.06 -17.25
N LEU A 7 -2.46 2.77 -17.59
CA LEU A 7 -1.35 3.01 -16.67
C LEU A 7 -1.29 4.52 -16.45
N ARG A 8 -1.39 4.96 -15.19
CA ARG A 8 -1.07 6.33 -14.77
C ARG A 8 0.08 6.19 -13.79
N GLU A 9 1.17 6.90 -14.05
CA GLU A 9 2.31 6.93 -13.16
C GLU A 9 2.31 8.30 -12.47
N LEU A 10 1.99 8.30 -11.18
CA LEU A 10 2.12 9.50 -10.37
C LEU A 10 3.60 9.72 -10.09
N HIS A 11 4.16 10.83 -10.58
CA HIS A 11 5.50 11.26 -10.23
C HIS A 11 5.52 11.69 -8.76
N PHE A 12 6.31 11.00 -7.92
CA PHE A 12 6.50 11.35 -6.52
C PHE A 12 7.68 12.31 -6.40
N ASP A 13 7.41 13.56 -6.03
CA ASP A 13 8.45 14.54 -5.65
C ASP A 13 8.88 14.29 -4.19
N HIS A 14 9.32 13.06 -3.90
CA HIS A 14 9.79 12.65 -2.58
C HIS A 14 11.32 12.59 -2.57
N ALA A 15 11.96 13.44 -1.78
CA ALA A 15 13.41 13.47 -1.64
C ALA A 15 13.95 12.09 -1.19
N GLY A 16 14.70 11.42 -2.07
CA GLY A 16 15.15 10.05 -1.82
C GLY A 16 14.50 8.97 -2.66
N VAL A 17 13.50 9.30 -3.49
CA VAL A 17 12.74 8.34 -4.30
C VAL A 17 12.91 8.68 -5.78
N ARG A 18 13.20 7.67 -6.59
CA ARG A 18 13.31 7.75 -8.05
C ARG A 18 12.49 6.64 -8.68
N VAL A 19 11.85 6.94 -9.79
CA VAL A 19 11.09 5.98 -10.56
C VAL A 19 11.62 5.94 -11.98
N ASP A 20 12.01 4.75 -12.44
CA ASP A 20 12.39 4.49 -13.83
C ASP A 20 11.30 3.62 -14.48
N SER A 21 10.53 4.19 -15.38
CA SER A 21 9.49 3.48 -16.13
C SER A 21 9.85 3.37 -17.61
N GLY A 22 9.55 2.21 -18.20
CA GLY A 22 9.65 2.00 -19.64
C GLY A 22 8.31 2.17 -20.36
N ILE A 23 7.26 2.58 -19.64
CA ILE A 23 5.89 2.65 -20.13
C ILE A 23 5.27 3.99 -19.73
N ASP A 24 4.84 4.76 -20.72
CA ASP A 24 4.15 6.03 -20.50
C ASP A 24 2.65 5.84 -20.23
N GLU A 25 2.00 6.89 -19.73
CA GLU A 25 0.57 6.87 -19.49
C GLU A 25 -0.24 6.51 -20.75
N GLY A 26 -1.20 5.58 -20.60
CA GLY A 26 -1.97 5.06 -21.74
C GLY A 26 -1.18 4.12 -22.68
N GLY A 27 0.07 3.81 -22.32
CA GLY A 27 0.88 2.78 -22.97
C GLY A 27 0.27 1.38 -22.83
N LYS A 28 0.55 0.51 -23.80
CA LYS A 28 0.05 -0.87 -23.83
C LYS A 28 1.15 -1.84 -23.44
N VAL A 29 0.91 -2.63 -22.40
CA VAL A 29 1.77 -3.78 -22.06
C VAL A 29 1.52 -4.89 -23.10
N GLN A 30 2.56 -5.27 -23.85
CA GLN A 30 2.47 -6.35 -24.83
C GLN A 30 2.93 -7.69 -24.23
N LEU A 31 2.34 -8.78 -24.69
CA LEU A 31 2.64 -10.14 -24.21
C LEU A 31 4.04 -10.65 -24.56
N TYR A 32 4.72 -10.01 -25.51
CA TYR A 32 6.00 -10.49 -26.05
C TYR A 32 7.23 -9.96 -25.28
N TYR A 33 7.02 -9.08 -24.31
CA TYR A 33 8.08 -8.51 -23.48
C TYR A 33 7.96 -8.95 -22.02
N ASP A 34 9.02 -8.72 -21.26
CA ASP A 34 9.04 -8.93 -19.81
C ASP A 34 7.89 -8.16 -19.14
N PRO A 35 7.19 -8.74 -18.14
CA PRO A 35 6.13 -8.08 -17.39
C PRO A 35 6.59 -6.89 -16.51
N MET A 36 7.89 -6.57 -16.44
CA MET A 36 8.40 -5.43 -15.68
C MET A 36 7.87 -4.09 -16.21
N VAL A 37 7.06 -3.40 -15.39
CA VAL A 37 6.43 -2.11 -15.71
C VAL A 37 7.37 -0.93 -15.40
N SER A 38 7.90 -0.90 -14.18
CA SER A 38 8.74 0.19 -13.68
C SER A 38 9.66 -0.29 -12.56
N LYS A 39 10.62 0.55 -12.18
CA LYS A 39 11.54 0.35 -11.06
C LYS A 39 11.36 1.51 -10.07
N LEU A 40 10.95 1.17 -8.85
CA LEU A 40 10.90 2.10 -7.73
C LEU A 40 12.21 1.98 -6.95
N ILE A 41 12.94 3.08 -6.83
CA ILE A 41 14.29 3.13 -6.25
C ILE A 41 14.29 4.13 -5.10
N CYS A 42 14.70 3.70 -3.91
CA CYS A 42 14.82 4.56 -2.74
C CYS A 42 16.29 4.62 -2.27
N TYR A 43 16.70 5.78 -1.75
CA TYR A 43 18.02 5.97 -1.13
C TYR A 43 17.91 6.73 0.20
N GLY A 44 18.84 6.42 1.11
CA GLY A 44 18.90 6.97 2.46
C GLY A 44 20.26 6.72 3.10
N LEU A 45 20.44 7.22 4.32
CA LEU A 45 21.69 7.13 5.07
C LEU A 45 21.99 5.71 5.57
N ASP A 46 20.92 5.00 5.93
CA ASP A 46 20.98 3.64 6.44
C ASP A 46 19.84 2.79 5.86
N ARG A 47 19.94 1.48 6.13
CA ARG A 47 19.03 0.47 5.62
C ARG A 47 17.59 0.67 6.09
N GLU A 48 17.39 1.01 7.36
CA GLU A 48 16.06 1.13 7.94
C GLU A 48 15.38 2.41 7.44
N THR A 49 16.08 3.54 7.43
CA THR A 49 15.56 4.78 6.85
C THR A 49 15.16 4.59 5.39
N THR A 50 15.96 3.86 4.61
CA THR A 50 15.66 3.55 3.20
C THR A 50 14.45 2.63 3.07
N ARG A 51 14.32 1.62 3.94
CA ARG A 51 13.17 0.69 3.97
C ARG A 51 11.87 1.42 4.29
N GLN A 52 11.90 2.33 5.27
CA GLN A 52 10.74 3.15 5.64
C GLN A 52 10.30 4.06 4.50
N LYS A 53 11.26 4.72 3.81
CA LYS A 53 10.96 5.47 2.58
C LYS A 53 10.35 4.59 1.49
N MET A 54 10.86 3.37 1.30
CA MET A 54 10.31 2.42 0.34
C MET A 54 8.87 2.03 0.69
N LEU A 55 8.56 1.81 1.97
CA LEU A 55 7.19 1.54 2.42
C LEU A 55 6.23 2.70 2.12
N GLN A 56 6.65 3.93 2.42
CA GLN A 56 5.88 5.15 2.12
C GLN A 56 5.68 5.35 0.62
N ALA A 57 6.74 5.11 -0.17
CA ALA A 57 6.69 5.18 -1.61
C ALA A 57 5.74 4.13 -2.19
N LEU A 58 5.81 2.87 -1.72
CA LEU A 58 4.90 1.80 -2.14
C LEU A 58 3.43 2.06 -1.76
N ASP A 59 3.18 2.67 -0.61
CA ASP A 59 1.82 3.08 -0.20
C ASP A 59 1.23 4.16 -1.10
N SER A 60 2.10 5.03 -1.59
CA SER A 60 1.70 6.13 -2.46
C SER A 60 1.67 5.69 -3.94
N TYR A 61 2.39 4.63 -4.31
CA TYR A 61 2.57 4.18 -5.69
C TYR A 61 1.29 3.54 -6.25
N VAL A 62 0.72 4.16 -7.28
CA VAL A 62 -0.54 3.72 -7.88
C VAL A 62 -0.28 3.19 -9.28
N ILE A 63 -0.69 1.94 -9.52
CA ILE A 63 -0.75 1.35 -10.86
C ILE A 63 -2.20 0.92 -11.13
N HIS A 64 -2.79 1.45 -12.20
CA HIS A 64 -4.11 1.07 -12.69
C HIS A 64 -4.05 0.24 -13.98
N GLY A 65 -5.10 -0.55 -14.22
CA GLY A 65 -5.30 -1.26 -15.49
C GLY A 65 -4.53 -2.58 -15.66
N VAL A 66 -3.60 -2.91 -14.75
CA VAL A 66 -2.90 -4.20 -14.75
C VAL A 66 -2.78 -4.79 -13.35
N LYS A 67 -2.77 -6.12 -13.27
CA LYS A 67 -2.37 -6.80 -12.04
C LYS A 67 -0.89 -6.50 -11.79
N ASN A 68 -0.56 -6.08 -10.58
CA ASN A 68 0.79 -5.78 -10.14
C ASN A 68 1.11 -6.51 -8.83
N ASN A 69 2.34 -6.36 -8.35
CA ASN A 69 2.85 -7.01 -7.15
C ASN A 69 3.11 -6.02 -5.99
N LEU A 70 2.52 -4.83 -5.99
CA LEU A 70 2.79 -3.80 -4.98
C LEU A 70 2.46 -4.28 -3.56
N GLU A 71 1.32 -4.96 -3.37
CA GLU A 71 0.94 -5.54 -2.08
C GLU A 71 1.98 -6.55 -1.58
N PHE A 72 2.52 -7.37 -2.47
CA PHE A 72 3.56 -8.35 -2.13
C PHE A 72 4.87 -7.66 -1.75
N LEU A 73 5.31 -6.66 -2.52
CA LEU A 73 6.53 -5.91 -2.24
C LEU A 73 6.43 -5.18 -0.90
N ARG A 74 5.27 -4.59 -0.60
CA ARG A 74 5.01 -3.97 0.70
C ARG A 74 5.09 -5.00 1.84
N ALA A 75 4.41 -6.14 1.70
CA ALA A 75 4.46 -7.20 2.70
C ALA A 75 5.90 -7.69 2.93
N LEU A 76 6.65 -7.90 1.85
CA LEU A 76 8.05 -8.31 1.90
C LEU A 76 8.93 -7.31 2.65
N MET A 77 8.74 -6.01 2.42
CA MET A 77 9.47 -4.96 3.13
C MET A 77 9.18 -4.95 4.64
N SER A 78 8.05 -5.51 5.07
CA SER A 78 7.63 -5.60 6.47
C SER A 78 7.96 -6.94 7.14
N GLU A 79 8.51 -7.92 6.41
CA GLU A 79 8.87 -9.22 6.99
C GLU A 79 10.06 -9.10 7.98
N PRO A 80 10.00 -9.71 9.18
CA PRO A 80 11.06 -9.60 10.18
C PRO A 80 12.44 -10.00 9.66
N ALA A 81 12.52 -11.11 8.91
CA ALA A 81 13.79 -11.56 8.33
C ALA A 81 14.34 -10.56 7.30
N PHE A 82 13.47 -9.85 6.58
CA PHE A 82 13.87 -8.74 5.73
C PHE A 82 14.33 -7.56 6.58
N ILE A 83 13.60 -7.13 7.62
CA ILE A 83 13.99 -6.02 8.50
C ILE A 83 15.37 -6.26 9.16
N GLU A 84 15.65 -7.49 9.56
CA GLU A 84 16.93 -7.88 10.17
C GLU A 84 18.07 -8.11 9.16
N GLY A 85 17.78 -8.09 7.86
CA GLY A 85 18.76 -8.38 6.80
C GLY A 85 19.19 -9.85 6.73
N LYS A 86 18.42 -10.77 7.32
CA LYS A 86 18.69 -12.21 7.38
C LYS A 86 17.99 -12.98 6.26
N THR A 87 18.15 -12.52 5.02
CA THR A 87 17.50 -13.13 3.84
C THR A 87 18.48 -13.99 3.03
N THR A 88 18.01 -15.12 2.52
CA THR A 88 18.74 -15.97 1.56
C THR A 88 18.01 -16.00 0.22
N THR A 89 18.61 -16.62 -0.80
CA THR A 89 17.93 -16.86 -2.08
C THR A 89 16.68 -17.75 -1.95
N ALA A 90 16.53 -18.46 -0.83
CA ALA A 90 15.36 -19.28 -0.52
C ALA A 90 14.31 -18.56 0.36
N PHE A 91 14.55 -17.30 0.74
CA PHE A 91 13.69 -16.56 1.66
C PHE A 91 12.22 -16.54 1.21
N ILE A 92 11.93 -16.10 -0.02
CA ILE A 92 10.55 -15.98 -0.53
C ILE A 92 9.80 -17.32 -0.50
N PRO A 93 10.31 -18.42 -1.08
CA PRO A 93 9.60 -19.71 -1.02
C PRO A 93 9.52 -20.31 0.40
N GLN A 94 10.39 -19.90 1.33
CA GLN A 94 10.31 -20.32 2.74
C GLN A 94 9.23 -19.56 3.52
N THR A 95 9.11 -18.26 3.27
CA THR A 95 8.12 -17.38 3.93
C THR A 95 6.72 -17.60 3.37
N TRP A 96 6.57 -17.69 2.05
CA TRP A 96 5.28 -17.88 1.37
C TRP A 96 5.22 -19.22 0.63
N LYS A 97 5.31 -20.34 1.38
CA LYS A 97 5.31 -21.70 0.84
C LYS A 97 4.12 -22.02 -0.07
N ASN A 98 2.95 -21.50 0.27
CA ASN A 98 1.71 -21.71 -0.48
C ASN A 98 1.38 -20.54 -1.43
N GLY A 99 2.33 -19.64 -1.65
CA GLY A 99 2.14 -18.40 -2.38
C GLY A 99 1.66 -17.25 -1.49
N PHE A 100 1.73 -16.04 -2.06
CA PHE A 100 1.24 -14.82 -1.43
C PHE A 100 -0.22 -14.57 -1.84
N HIS A 101 -1.09 -14.40 -0.85
CA HIS A 101 -2.53 -14.22 -1.07
C HIS A 101 -3.05 -12.81 -0.79
N GLY A 102 -2.18 -11.88 -0.36
CA GLY A 102 -2.57 -10.51 -0.01
C GLY A 102 -3.52 -10.44 1.18
N ALA A 103 -3.96 -9.23 1.52
CA ALA A 103 -5.00 -9.03 2.51
C ALA A 103 -6.39 -9.35 1.90
N PRO A 104 -7.34 -9.90 2.67
CA PRO A 104 -8.71 -10.11 2.19
C PRO A 104 -9.34 -8.80 1.69
N LYS A 105 -9.73 -8.76 0.41
CA LYS A 105 -10.29 -7.55 -0.23
C LYS A 105 -11.59 -7.06 0.41
N GLU A 106 -12.38 -7.97 0.98
CA GLU A 106 -13.66 -7.66 1.62
C GLU A 106 -13.47 -6.75 2.83
N LYS A 107 -12.52 -7.08 3.71
CA LYS A 107 -12.16 -6.23 4.86
C LYS A 107 -11.60 -4.88 4.44
N ALA A 108 -10.88 -4.81 3.31
CA ALA A 108 -10.32 -3.56 2.80
C ALA A 108 -11.40 -2.60 2.26
N ALA A 109 -12.42 -3.12 1.56
CA ALA A 109 -13.54 -2.31 1.09
C ALA A 109 -14.39 -1.79 2.25
N GLN A 110 -14.65 -2.67 3.23
CA GLN A 110 -15.36 -2.32 4.45
C GLN A 110 -14.65 -1.22 5.24
N ARG A 111 -13.35 -1.38 5.51
CA ARG A 111 -12.53 -0.34 6.17
C ARG A 111 -12.55 1.00 5.44
N ARG A 112 -12.52 1.00 4.10
CA ARG A 112 -12.62 2.25 3.32
C ARG A 112 -13.98 2.91 3.45
N ALA A 113 -15.07 2.12 3.44
CA ALA A 113 -16.41 2.64 3.62
C ALA A 113 -16.59 3.23 5.03
N GLU A 114 -16.07 2.54 6.04
CA GLU A 114 -16.01 3.03 7.43
C GLU A 114 -15.21 4.34 7.51
N ALA A 115 -14.09 4.45 6.77
CA ALA A 115 -13.21 5.64 6.78
C ALA A 115 -13.93 6.85 6.27
N LEU A 116 -14.60 6.64 5.15
CA LEU A 116 -15.36 7.67 4.48
C LEU A 116 -16.54 8.10 5.36
N ALA A 117 -17.24 7.16 5.99
CA ALA A 117 -18.34 7.45 6.90
C ALA A 117 -17.88 8.27 8.11
N VAL A 118 -16.78 7.88 8.77
CA VAL A 118 -16.16 8.63 9.88
C VAL A 118 -15.76 10.03 9.43
N TRP A 119 -15.03 10.14 8.30
CA TRP A 119 -14.55 11.42 7.78
C TRP A 119 -15.71 12.37 7.41
N MET A 120 -16.76 11.85 6.77
CA MET A 120 -17.96 12.62 6.45
C MET A 120 -18.67 13.10 7.71
N TYR A 121 -18.81 12.23 8.72
CA TYR A 121 -19.40 12.59 10.01
C TYR A 121 -18.61 13.70 10.71
N ALA A 122 -17.29 13.49 10.90
CA ALA A 122 -16.38 14.45 11.52
C ALA A 122 -16.47 15.83 10.85
N ARG A 123 -16.44 15.85 9.51
CA ARG A 123 -16.54 17.08 8.72
C ARG A 123 -17.88 17.78 8.87
N SER A 124 -18.97 17.04 9.07
CA SER A 124 -20.31 17.60 9.29
C SER A 124 -20.54 18.10 10.72
N ALA A 125 -19.92 17.45 11.71
CA ALA A 125 -20.02 17.82 13.11
C ALA A 125 -19.10 18.98 13.51
N GLY A 126 -18.04 19.23 12.73
CA GLY A 126 -16.99 20.18 13.10
C GLY A 126 -16.19 19.73 14.33
N ASP A 127 -16.30 18.45 14.67
CA ASP A 127 -15.77 17.85 15.88
C ASP A 127 -14.43 17.15 15.58
N THR A 128 -13.46 17.36 16.45
CA THR A 128 -12.11 16.77 16.37
C THR A 128 -11.87 15.72 17.46
N GLY A 129 -12.88 15.41 18.27
CA GLY A 129 -12.80 14.38 19.30
C GLY A 129 -12.74 12.94 18.75
N PRO A 130 -12.48 11.95 19.62
CA PRO A 130 -12.54 10.53 19.25
C PRO A 130 -13.96 10.15 18.79
N ILE A 131 -14.04 9.47 17.66
CA ILE A 131 -15.29 9.04 17.02
C ILE A 131 -15.42 7.54 17.15
N SER A 132 -16.43 7.08 17.88
CA SER A 132 -16.84 5.68 17.90
C SER A 132 -18.06 5.50 17.00
N LEU A 133 -17.90 4.70 15.93
CA LEU A 133 -18.95 4.37 14.99
C LEU A 133 -19.24 2.88 15.05
N ARG A 134 -20.51 2.53 15.29
CA ARG A 134 -20.97 1.13 15.29
C ARG A 134 -21.89 0.88 14.10
N SER A 135 -21.51 -0.07 13.24
CA SER A 135 -22.33 -0.53 12.12
C SER A 135 -22.49 -2.05 12.19
N GLY A 136 -23.62 -2.51 12.73
CA GLY A 136 -23.88 -3.94 12.99
C GLY A 136 -22.98 -4.48 14.10
N ASP A 137 -22.25 -5.55 13.80
CA ASP A 137 -21.28 -6.18 14.70
C ASP A 137 -19.89 -5.51 14.66
N VAL A 138 -19.71 -4.48 13.84
CA VAL A 138 -18.43 -3.79 13.70
C VAL A 138 -18.46 -2.49 14.50
N GLU A 139 -17.51 -2.39 15.42
CA GLU A 139 -17.20 -1.19 16.19
C GLU A 139 -15.90 -0.61 15.65
N VAL A 140 -15.97 0.66 15.24
CA VAL A 140 -14.87 1.41 14.65
C VAL A 140 -14.57 2.54 15.61
N GLU A 141 -13.42 2.49 16.25
CA GLU A 141 -12.86 3.65 16.94
C GLU A 141 -11.94 4.38 15.99
N ALA A 142 -12.15 5.68 15.88
CA ALA A 142 -11.33 6.52 15.04
C ALA A 142 -10.94 7.80 15.76
N GLU A 143 -9.69 8.21 15.60
CA GLU A 143 -9.18 9.47 16.12
C GLU A 143 -8.70 10.33 14.95
N MET A 144 -8.88 11.64 15.10
CA MET A 144 -8.39 12.61 14.13
C MET A 144 -7.00 13.10 14.56
N GLU A 145 -5.98 12.82 13.74
CA GLU A 145 -4.64 13.35 13.95
C GLU A 145 -4.24 14.19 12.72
N ALA A 146 -3.96 15.48 12.94
CA ALA A 146 -3.52 16.42 11.90
C ALA A 146 -4.39 16.46 10.61
N GLY A 147 -5.69 16.19 10.72
CA GLY A 147 -6.63 16.18 9.58
C GLY A 147 -6.78 14.84 8.87
N ASN A 148 -6.11 13.79 9.34
CA ASN A 148 -6.27 12.41 8.88
C ASN A 148 -7.12 11.61 9.86
N VAL A 149 -7.94 10.70 9.34
CA VAL A 149 -8.71 9.74 10.16
C VAL A 149 -7.85 8.49 10.36
N ILE A 150 -7.53 8.19 11.61
CA ILE A 150 -6.83 6.98 12.03
C ILE A 150 -7.86 6.03 12.62
N PHE A 151 -7.81 4.76 12.25
CA PHE A 151 -8.66 3.73 12.81
C PHE A 151 -7.90 2.88 13.81
N LEU A 152 -8.57 2.57 14.92
CA LEU A 152 -8.12 1.64 15.92
C LEU A 152 -9.05 0.43 15.84
N ASP A 153 -8.53 -0.70 15.33
CA ASP A 153 -9.23 -1.98 15.44
C ASP A 153 -9.29 -2.33 16.94
N GLY A 154 -10.46 -2.76 17.45
CA GLY A 154 -10.71 -3.09 18.86
C GLY A 154 -9.92 -4.28 19.44
N GLU A 155 -8.63 -4.44 19.12
CA GLU A 155 -7.71 -5.29 19.86
C GLU A 155 -7.18 -4.53 21.09
N GLN A 156 -7.57 -4.99 22.28
CA GLN A 156 -6.79 -4.71 23.48
C GLN A 156 -5.42 -5.43 23.37
N ARG A 157 -4.38 -4.64 23.05
CA ARG A 157 -2.93 -4.91 23.17
C ARG A 157 -2.27 -5.87 22.19
#